data_AF-A0A2W4WSC8-F1
#
_entry.id   AF-A0A2W4WSC8-F1
#
_cell.length_a   1.000
_cell.length_b   1.000
_cell.length_c   1.000
_cell.angle_alpha   90.00
_cell.angle_beta   90.00
_cell.angle_gamma   90.00
#
_symmetry.space_group_name_H-M   'P 1'
#
loop_
_entity.id
_entity.type
_entity.pdbx_description
1 polymer ?
#
loop_
_entity_poly.entity_id
_entity_poly.type
_entity_poly.pdbx_seq_one_letter_code
_entity_poly.pdbx_strand_id
1 'polypeptide(L)'
;MPVLISAAPALDWTIEILSPGQSVTKATKKILRCLKHGSQMGWLIAPADKAALIYQPQQEISVLDEPDAVLPVPDFAENLAIPVENLFALLLL
;
A
#
# COMPACT_ATOMS: atom_id res chain seq x y z
N MET A 1 20.28 -14.56 -9.73
CA MET A 1 21.29 -14.22 -8.71
C MET A 1 20.56 -14.05 -7.38
N PRO A 2 20.94 -14.76 -6.30
CA PRO A 2 20.25 -14.61 -5.03
C PRO A 2 20.80 -13.35 -4.34
N VAL A 3 19.91 -12.43 -3.98
CA VAL A 3 20.28 -11.25 -3.19
C VAL A 3 19.86 -11.52 -1.75
N LEU A 4 20.86 -11.53 -0.86
CA LEU A 4 20.72 -11.42 0.60
C LEU A 4 19.87 -10.20 0.93
N ILE A 5 18.91 -10.31 1.85
CA ILE A 5 18.30 -9.13 2.47
C ILE A 5 18.42 -9.25 3.98
N SER A 6 19.42 -8.51 4.47
CA SER A 6 19.57 -7.95 5.81
C SER A 6 18.23 -7.42 6.36
N ALA A 7 17.99 -7.57 7.66
CA ALA A 7 16.85 -6.95 8.32
C ALA A 7 17.04 -5.42 8.29
N ALA A 8 16.38 -4.75 7.35
CA ALA A 8 16.20 -3.30 7.37
C ALA A 8 15.22 -2.92 8.51
N PRO A 9 15.37 -1.73 9.14
CA PRO A 9 14.34 -1.22 10.04
C PRO A 9 12.97 -1.27 9.34
N ALA A 10 11.93 -1.66 10.07
CA ALA A 10 10.59 -1.66 9.50
C ALA A 10 10.24 -0.23 9.07
N LEU A 11 9.90 -0.05 7.80
CA LEU A 11 9.40 1.23 7.31
C LEU A 11 8.06 1.52 7.98
N ASP A 12 7.80 2.72 8.47
CA ASP A 12 6.51 3.06 9.08
C ASP A 12 5.34 2.86 8.10
N TRP A 13 5.60 2.97 6.80
CA TRP A 13 4.61 2.79 5.73
C TRP A 13 5.23 2.08 4.53
N THR A 14 4.51 1.11 3.97
CA THR A 14 4.89 0.43 2.73
C THR A 14 3.82 0.62 1.66
N ILE A 15 4.24 0.89 0.42
CA ILE A 15 3.34 1.05 -0.72
C ILE A 15 3.81 0.11 -1.82
N GLU A 16 2.96 -0.83 -2.24
CA GLU A 16 3.20 -1.71 -3.37
C GLU A 16 2.20 -1.37 -4.49
N ILE A 17 2.70 -0.96 -5.65
CA ILE A 17 1.89 -0.72 -6.84
C ILE A 17 2.02 -1.95 -7.75
N LEU A 18 0.88 -2.55 -8.12
CA LEU A 18 0.88 -3.70 -9.00
C LEU A 18 1.19 -3.29 -10.44
N SER A 19 2.21 -3.91 -11.01
CA SER A 19 2.44 -3.92 -12.46
C SER A 19 1.57 -4.99 -13.14
N PRO A 20 1.30 -4.86 -14.46
CA PRO A 20 0.57 -5.88 -15.20
C PRO A 20 1.17 -7.28 -15.02
N GLY A 21 0.33 -8.28 -14.68
CA GLY A 21 0.76 -9.67 -14.47
C GLY A 21 1.52 -9.93 -13.16
N GLN A 22 1.69 -8.93 -12.30
CA GLN A 22 2.35 -9.11 -11.01
C GLN A 22 1.48 -9.93 -10.05
N SER A 23 2.11 -10.83 -9.29
CA SER A 23 1.42 -11.62 -8.28
C SER A 23 0.96 -10.76 -7.10
N VAL A 24 -0.36 -10.63 -6.95
CA VAL A 24 -1.02 -10.00 -5.79
C VAL A 24 -0.51 -10.64 -4.49
N THR A 25 -0.52 -11.97 -4.41
CA THR A 25 -0.06 -12.71 -3.21
C THR A 25 1.38 -12.39 -2.83
N LYS A 26 2.27 -12.17 -3.82
CA LYS A 26 3.66 -11.78 -3.53
C LYS A 26 3.74 -10.37 -2.96
N ALA A 27 2.97 -9.41 -3.49
CA ALA A 27 2.89 -8.06 -2.96
C ALA A 27 2.28 -8.03 -1.55
N THR A 28 1.16 -8.72 -1.34
CA THR A 28 0.53 -8.88 0.00
C THR A 28 1.51 -9.48 1.01
N LYS A 29 2.30 -10.51 0.64
CA LYS A 29 3.31 -11.10 1.54
C LYS A 29 4.36 -10.10 2.00
N LYS A 30 4.77 -9.17 1.13
CA LYS A 30 5.72 -8.11 1.51
C LYS A 30 5.09 -7.15 2.52
N ILE A 31 3.86 -6.69 2.24
CA ILE A 31 3.12 -5.79 3.12
C ILE A 31 2.95 -6.41 4.51
N LEU A 32 2.45 -7.65 4.57
CA LEU A 32 2.24 -8.35 5.84
C LEU A 32 3.56 -8.59 6.61
N ARG A 33 4.67 -8.78 5.89
CA ARG A 33 6.00 -8.85 6.53
C ARG A 33 6.37 -7.51 7.17
N CYS A 34 6.16 -6.39 6.49
CA CYS A 34 6.40 -5.05 7.02
C CYS A 34 5.56 -4.80 8.29
N LEU A 35 4.25 -5.07 8.23
CA LEU A 35 3.35 -4.94 9.38
C LEU A 35 3.78 -5.81 10.57
N LYS A 36 4.21 -7.06 10.32
CA LYS A 36 4.73 -7.96 11.37
C LYS A 36 5.98 -7.39 12.07
N HIS A 37 6.75 -6.53 11.38
CA HIS A 37 7.96 -5.92 11.93
C HIS A 37 7.74 -4.51 12.49
N GLY A 38 6.50 -4.03 12.57
CA GLY A 38 6.15 -2.78 13.24
C GLY A 38 5.75 -1.64 12.31
N SER A 39 5.60 -1.87 11.00
CA SER A 39 5.00 -0.87 10.11
C SER A 39 3.57 -0.52 10.57
N GLN A 40 3.21 0.75 10.46
CA GLN A 40 1.88 1.26 10.83
C GLN A 40 0.85 0.94 9.76
N MET A 41 1.26 0.93 8.49
CA MET A 41 0.35 0.79 7.37
C MET A 41 1.02 0.17 6.13
N GLY A 42 0.22 -0.53 5.32
CA GLY A 42 0.59 -0.92 3.97
C GLY A 42 -0.51 -0.59 2.96
N TRP A 43 -0.14 -0.02 1.83
CA TRP A 43 -1.02 0.15 0.67
C TRP A 43 -0.66 -0.85 -0.40
N LEU A 44 -1.67 -1.54 -0.96
CA LEU A 44 -1.55 -2.26 -2.21
C LEU A 44 -2.44 -1.56 -3.24
N ILE A 45 -1.81 -0.93 -4.22
CA ILE A 45 -2.49 -0.21 -5.28
C ILE A 45 -2.62 -1.14 -6.48
N ALA A 46 -3.84 -1.34 -6.96
CA ALA A 46 -4.16 -2.14 -8.13
C ALA A 46 -4.65 -1.22 -9.27
N PRO A 47 -3.76 -0.73 -10.16
CA PRO A 47 -4.14 0.19 -11.23
C PRO A 47 -5.16 -0.37 -12.22
N ALA A 48 -5.09 -1.68 -12.49
CA ALA A 48 -6.04 -2.36 -13.37
C ALA A 48 -7.47 -2.33 -12.82
N ASP A 49 -7.61 -2.35 -11.50
CA ASP A 49 -8.89 -2.38 -10.79
C ASP A 49 -9.31 -0.99 -10.28
N LYS A 50 -8.45 0.03 -10.44
CA LYS A 50 -8.60 1.37 -9.84
C LYS A 50 -8.95 1.32 -8.35
N ALA A 51 -8.34 0.38 -7.63
CA ALA A 51 -8.59 0.17 -6.21
C ALA A 51 -7.30 0.25 -5.38
N ALA A 52 -7.42 0.74 -4.15
CA ALA A 52 -6.38 0.68 -3.14
C ALA A 52 -6.84 -0.20 -1.98
N LEU A 53 -6.03 -1.20 -1.63
CA LEU A 53 -6.24 -2.03 -0.45
C LEU A 53 -5.35 -1.52 0.68
N ILE A 54 -5.97 -1.22 1.82
CA ILE A 54 -5.33 -0.67 3.00
C ILE A 54 -5.18 -1.76 4.05
N TYR A 55 -3.95 -2.00 4.47
CA TYR A 55 -3.60 -2.96 5.52
C TYR A 55 -3.11 -2.19 6.75
N GLN A 56 -3.77 -2.40 7.88
CA GLN A 56 -3.38 -1.86 9.18
C GLN A 56 -3.28 -2.99 10.22
N PRO A 57 -2.38 -2.89 11.22
CA PRO A 57 -2.28 -3.90 12.27
C PRO A 57 -3.63 -4.08 12.99
N GLN A 58 -4.06 -5.35 13.11
CA GLN A 58 -5.25 -5.73 13.90
C GLN A 58 -6.57 -5.14 13.37
N GLN A 59 -6.62 -4.71 12.12
CA GLN A 59 -7.83 -4.21 11.45
C GLN A 59 -8.17 -5.07 10.24
N GLU A 60 -9.43 -5.03 9.83
CA GLU A 60 -9.85 -5.59 8.54
C GLU A 60 -9.22 -4.80 7.38
N ILE A 61 -9.02 -5.47 6.25
CA ILE A 61 -8.49 -4.84 5.05
C ILE A 61 -9.59 -3.94 4.48
N SER A 62 -9.29 -2.66 4.31
CA SER A 62 -10.20 -1.73 3.63
C SER A 62 -9.91 -1.72 2.13
N VAL A 63 -10.96 -1.69 1.31
CA VAL A 63 -10.86 -1.51 -0.14
C VAL A 63 -11.45 -0.15 -0.47
N LEU A 64 -10.69 0.69 -1.16
CA LEU A 64 -11.10 2.04 -1.58
C LEU A 64 -10.98 2.15 -3.09
N ASP A 65 -12.13 2.28 -3.74
CA ASP A 65 -12.32 2.38 -5.18
C ASP A 65 -13.27 3.54 -5.58
N GLU A 66 -13.97 4.14 -4.62
CA GLU A 66 -14.77 5.35 -4.83
C GLU A 66 -13.87 6.58 -5.07
N PRO A 67 -14.07 7.35 -6.16
CA PRO A 67 -13.18 8.45 -6.57
C PRO A 67 -12.90 9.51 -5.49
N ASP A 68 -13.91 9.86 -4.70
CA ASP A 68 -13.89 10.90 -3.67
C ASP A 68 -13.45 10.38 -2.30
N ALA A 69 -13.32 9.06 -2.13
CA ALA A 69 -12.82 8.48 -0.90
C ALA A 69 -11.37 8.90 -0.68
N VAL A 70 -11.07 9.41 0.52
CA VAL A 70 -9.73 9.83 0.91
C VAL A 70 -8.97 8.63 1.47
N LEU A 71 -7.78 8.38 0.93
CA LEU A 71 -6.93 7.28 1.37
C LEU A 71 -6.42 7.55 2.79
N PRO A 72 -6.59 6.60 3.73
CA PRO A 72 -6.03 6.71 5.07
C PRO A 72 -4.50 6.65 4.99
N VAL A 73 -3.85 7.55 5.72
CA VAL A 73 -2.40 7.68 5.79
C VAL A 73 -1.91 7.40 7.21
N PRO A 74 -0.64 7.03 7.42
CA PRO A 74 -0.05 6.97 8.76
C PRO A 74 0.00 8.36 9.42
N ASP A 75 0.12 8.38 10.76
CA ASP A 75 0.07 9.61 11.57
C ASP A 75 1.10 10.67 11.12
N PHE A 76 2.32 10.25 10.73
CA PHE A 76 3.36 11.18 10.28
C PHE A 76 3.01 11.92 8.98
N ALA A 77 2.04 11.40 8.22
CA ALA A 77 1.60 11.91 6.93
C ALA A 77 0.19 12.50 6.99
N GLU A 78 -0.37 12.77 8.18
CA GLU A 78 -1.75 13.25 8.38
C GLU A 78 -2.16 14.48 7.53
N ASN A 79 -1.18 15.30 7.11
CA ASN A 79 -1.41 16.46 6.24
C ASN A 79 -1.64 16.11 4.76
N LEU A 80 -1.53 14.82 4.40
CA LEU A 80 -1.70 14.31 3.05
C LEU A 80 -3.14 13.82 2.86
N ALA A 81 -3.95 14.61 2.16
CA ALA A 81 -5.27 14.20 1.71
C ALA A 81 -5.21 13.78 0.24
N ILE A 82 -5.24 12.47 -0.02
CA ILE A 82 -5.24 11.92 -1.39
C ILE A 82 -6.57 11.21 -1.65
N PRO A 83 -7.50 11.84 -2.40
CA PRO A 83 -8.62 11.14 -3.00
C PRO A 83 -8.14 10.03 -3.93
N VAL A 84 -8.90 8.93 -4.03
CA VAL A 84 -8.61 7.81 -4.92
C VAL A 84 -8.39 8.27 -6.36
N GLU A 85 -9.21 9.20 -6.87
CA GLU A 85 -9.04 9.73 -8.23
C GLU A 85 -7.68 10.39 -8.46
N ASN A 86 -7.19 11.14 -7.46
CA ASN A 86 -5.92 11.84 -7.54
C ASN A 86 -4.75 10.85 -7.51
N LEU A 87 -4.86 9.78 -6.72
CA LEU A 87 -3.87 8.70 -6.72
C LEU A 87 -3.69 8.14 -8.13
N PHE A 88 -4.80 7.78 -8.80
CA PHE A 88 -4.71 7.15 -10.12
C PHE A 88 -4.37 8.14 -11.23
N ALA A 89 -4.72 9.42 -11.10
CA ALA A 89 -4.25 10.46 -12.01
C ALA A 89 -2.71 10.57 -12.01
N LEU A 90 -2.06 10.40 -10.86
CA LEU A 90 -0.60 10.41 -10.75
C LEU A 90 0.08 9.20 -11.41
N LEU A 91 -0.62 8.08 -11.58
CA LEU A 91 -0.09 6.86 -12.19
C LEU A 91 -0.24 6.82 -13.71
N LEU A 92 -0.86 7.84 -14.30
CA LEU A 92 -1.05 7.99 -15.75
C LEU A 92 0.01 8.90 -16.41
N LEU A 93 0.90 9.51 -15.62
CA LEU A 93 2.04 10.30 -16.08
C LEU A 93 3.24 9.41 -16.45
#